data_AF-A0A9R1WA21-F1
#
_entry.id   AF-A0A9R1WA21-F1
#
_cell.length_a   1.000
_cell.length_b   1.000
_cell.length_c   1.000
_cell.angle_alpha   90.00
_cell.angle_beta   90.00
_cell.angle_gamma   90.00
#
_symmetry.space_group_name_H-M   'P 1'
#
loop_
_entity.id
_entity.type
_entity.pdbx_description
1 polymer ?
#
loop_
_entity_poly.entity_id
_entity_poly.type
_entity_poly.pdbx_seq_one_letter_code
_entity_poly.pdbx_strand_id
1 'polypeptide(L)'
;MFKQVKTDAELRLLQLRSHMIYKVLTPAATIEGIDDKYWTLLRAEKIPEEEKDMGTRDRRIHVYHFTREADIISSFLLIIPIHSDVQNFGQPFFLVIRVNETLAAVN
;
A
#
# COMPACT_ATOMS: atom_id res chain seq x y z
N MET A 1 25.91 6.34 15.28
CA MET A 1 26.14 6.50 13.83
C MET A 1 24.90 7.13 13.22
N PHE A 2 24.88 8.46 13.05
CA PHE A 2 23.70 9.16 12.54
C PHE A 2 23.62 8.96 11.03
N LYS A 3 22.52 8.37 10.55
CA LYS A 3 22.24 8.20 9.12
C LYS A 3 22.19 9.61 8.50
N GLN A 4 23.05 9.89 7.53
CA GLN A 4 22.97 11.12 6.74
C GLN A 4 21.55 11.22 6.15
N VAL A 5 20.79 12.22 6.59
CA VAL A 5 19.49 12.52 6.00
C VAL A 5 19.77 13.19 4.66
N LYS A 6 19.53 12.47 3.56
CA LYS A 6 19.54 13.04 2.21
C LYS A 6 18.41 14.08 2.19
N THR A 7 18.76 15.36 2.20
CA THR A 7 17.83 16.50 2.41
C THR A 7 16.94 16.79 1.20
N ASP A 8 17.16 16.11 0.08
CA ASP A 8 16.42 16.27 -1.18
C ASP A 8 15.66 14.97 -1.56
N ALA A 9 15.07 14.32 -0.56
CA ALA A 9 14.30 13.11 -0.78
C ALA A 9 12.89 13.48 -1.27
N GLU A 10 12.57 13.09 -2.51
CA GLU A 10 11.19 13.18 -3.01
C GLU A 10 10.25 12.28 -2.19
N LEU A 11 9.19 12.88 -1.66
CA LEU A 11 8.20 12.22 -0.82
C LEU A 11 6.87 12.11 -1.58
N ARG A 12 6.11 11.06 -1.28
CA ARG A 12 4.70 10.96 -1.65
C ARG A 12 3.83 10.80 -0.41
N LEU A 13 2.59 11.27 -0.52
CA LEU A 13 1.58 11.08 0.50
C LEU A 13 0.55 10.05 0.00
N LEU A 14 0.30 9.03 0.81
CA LEU A 14 -0.62 7.95 0.52
C LEU A 14 -1.82 8.02 1.45
N GLN A 15 -3.00 7.84 0.89
CA GLN A 15 -4.22 7.56 1.65
C GLN A 15 -4.41 6.05 1.70
N LEU A 16 -4.45 5.50 2.91
CA LEU A 16 -4.65 4.08 3.18
C LEU A 16 -6.07 3.85 3.70
N ARG A 17 -6.67 2.72 3.31
CA ARG A 17 -7.94 2.23 3.85
C ARG A 17 -7.85 0.72 3.98
N SER A 18 -8.22 0.17 5.14
CA SER A 18 -8.26 -1.28 5.38
C SER A 18 -7.01 -2.02 4.89
N HIS A 19 -5.82 -1.50 5.26
CA HIS A 19 -4.51 -2.04 4.86
C HIS A 19 -4.23 -2.07 3.34
N MET A 20 -4.94 -1.25 2.56
CA MET A 20 -4.73 -1.07 1.11
C MET A 20 -4.35 0.37 0.79
N ILE A 21 -3.55 0.57 -0.25
CA ILE A 21 -3.30 1.89 -0.83
C ILE A 21 -4.54 2.30 -1.63
N TYR A 22 -5.30 3.25 -1.09
CA TYR A 22 -6.51 3.77 -1.72
C TYR A 22 -6.18 4.80 -2.80
N LYS A 23 -5.28 5.73 -2.48
CA LYS A 23 -4.90 6.81 -3.40
C LYS A 23 -3.52 7.37 -3.09
N VAL A 24 -2.77 7.72 -4.14
CA VAL A 24 -1.60 8.61 -4.05
C VAL A 24 -2.08 10.04 -4.20
N LEU A 25 -1.80 10.89 -3.22
CA LEU A 25 -2.18 12.29 -3.25
C LEU A 25 -1.16 13.08 -4.05
N THR A 26 -1.65 13.94 -4.94
CA THR A 26 -0.80 14.90 -5.65
C THR A 26 -0.45 16.05 -4.71
N PRO A 27 0.70 16.74 -4.89
CA PRO A 27 1.07 17.87 -4.05
C PRO A 27 0.04 19.01 -4.02
N ALA A 28 -0.76 19.14 -5.08
CA ALA A 28 -1.81 20.15 -5.21
C ALA A 28 -3.17 19.70 -4.66
N ALA A 29 -3.31 18.47 -4.18
CA ALA A 29 -4.58 17.96 -3.68
C ALA A 29 -4.92 18.59 -2.32
N THR A 30 -6.17 19.06 -2.16
CA THR A 30 -6.70 19.42 -0.84
C THR A 30 -7.04 18.14 -0.08
N ILE A 31 -6.60 18.06 1.18
CA ILE A 31 -6.93 16.94 2.07
C ILE A 31 -8.24 17.31 2.76
N GLU A 32 -9.35 16.93 2.14
CA GLU A 32 -10.69 17.17 2.68
C GLU A 32 -11.27 15.87 3.25
N GLY A 33 -11.97 15.97 4.37
CA GLY A 33 -12.67 14.83 4.96
C GLY A 33 -11.75 13.69 5.41
N ILE A 34 -10.74 14.00 6.24
CA ILE A 34 -10.07 12.96 7.05
C ILE A 34 -11.11 12.45 8.05
N ASP A 35 -11.88 11.46 7.62
CA ASP A 35 -12.86 10.79 8.45
C ASP A 35 -12.16 9.65 9.18
N ASP A 36 -12.00 9.83 10.50
CA ASP A 36 -11.47 8.87 11.45
C ASP A 36 -12.37 7.63 11.57
N LYS A 37 -13.63 7.71 11.13
CA LYS A 37 -14.58 6.57 11.16
C LYS A 37 -14.18 5.38 10.26
N TYR A 38 -13.35 5.59 9.24
CA TYR A 38 -12.93 4.52 8.32
C TYR A 38 -11.45 4.14 8.44
N TRP A 39 -10.78 4.56 9.52
CA TRP A 39 -9.35 4.35 9.72
C TRP A 39 -8.52 4.84 8.52
N THR A 40 -8.92 6.01 7.98
CA THR A 40 -8.26 6.65 6.83
C THR A 40 -6.89 7.15 7.28
N LEU A 41 -5.86 6.30 7.13
CA LEU A 41 -4.51 6.62 7.55
C LEU A 41 -3.76 7.32 6.42
N LEU A 42 -3.21 8.50 6.69
CA LEU A 42 -2.27 9.16 5.80
C LEU A 42 -0.85 8.69 6.10
N ARG A 43 -0.14 8.20 5.09
CA ARG A 43 1.26 7.79 5.20
C ARG A 43 2.12 8.59 4.25
N ALA A 44 3.07 9.35 4.78
CA ALA A 44 4.15 9.93 4.00
C ALA A 44 5.29 8.91 3.88
N GLU A 45 5.79 8.70 2.67
CA GLU A 45 6.96 7.85 2.44
C GLU A 45 7.87 8.42 1.36
N LYS A 46 9.16 8.09 1.46
CA LYS A 46 10.13 8.44 0.43
C LYS A 46 9.89 7.59 -0.81
N ILE A 47 9.92 8.22 -1.99
CA ILE A 47 9.90 7.48 -3.26
C ILE A 47 11.24 6.73 -3.41
N PRO A 48 11.22 5.39 -3.50
CA PRO A 48 12.42 4.59 -3.73
C PRO A 48 13.11 4.99 -5.05
N GLU A 49 14.43 4.88 -5.13
CA GLU A 49 15.14 5.25 -6.37
C GLU A 49 14.78 4.29 -7.52
N GLU A 50 14.45 3.03 -7.20
CA GLU A 50 13.98 2.02 -8.14
C GLU A 50 12.69 2.43 -8.87
N GLU A 51 11.85 3.24 -8.23
CA GLU A 51 10.64 3.79 -8.85
C GLU A 51 10.93 5.00 -9.74
N LYS A 52 12.03 5.72 -9.48
CA LYS A 52 12.43 6.88 -10.30
C LYS A 52 13.13 6.45 -11.58
N ASP A 53 13.90 5.38 -11.50
CA ASP A 53 14.67 4.82 -12.63
C ASP A 53 13.85 3.83 -13.47
N MET A 54 12.52 3.91 -13.41
CA MET A 54 11.61 3.02 -14.15
C MET A 54 11.71 3.24 -15.67
N GLY A 55 11.98 2.16 -16.40
CA GLY A 55 11.89 2.14 -17.86
C GLY A 55 10.44 2.17 -18.36
N THR A 56 10.25 2.45 -19.65
CA THR A 56 8.91 2.55 -20.28
C THR A 56 8.07 1.26 -20.19
N ARG A 57 8.73 0.12 -20.07
CA ARG A 57 8.09 -1.20 -19.92
C ARG A 57 7.97 -1.66 -18.48
N ASP A 58 8.58 -0.96 -17.53
CA ASP A 58 8.48 -1.30 -16.13
C ASP A 58 7.07 -0.93 -15.63
N ARG A 59 6.62 -1.65 -14.59
CA ARG A 59 5.29 -1.47 -14.03
C ARG A 59 5.39 -1.36 -12.52
N ARG A 60 4.68 -0.38 -11.97
CA ARG A 60 4.53 -0.23 -10.53
C ARG A 60 3.16 -0.77 -10.13
N ILE A 61 3.13 -1.71 -9.20
CA ILE A 61 1.91 -2.36 -8.72
C ILE A 61 1.71 -2.11 -7.22
N HIS A 62 0.47 -2.23 -6.75
CA HIS A 62 0.14 -2.16 -5.32
C HIS A 62 0.16 -3.58 -4.73
N VAL A 63 0.89 -3.77 -3.64
CA VAL A 63 0.98 -5.03 -2.90
C VAL A 63 0.36 -4.83 -1.52
N TYR A 64 -0.45 -5.80 -1.10
CA TYR A 64 -1.10 -5.84 0.21
C TYR A 64 -1.09 -7.27 0.74
N HIS A 65 -1.10 -7.41 2.07
CA HIS A 65 -1.14 -8.70 2.73
C HIS A 65 -2.57 -9.02 3.14
N PHE A 66 -2.94 -10.29 3.01
CA PHE A 66 -4.25 -10.76 3.41
C PHE A 66 -4.19 -12.17 3.98
N THR A 67 -5.04 -12.45 4.95
CA THR A 67 -5.34 -13.81 5.38
C THR A 67 -6.56 -14.29 4.62
N ARG A 68 -6.55 -15.56 4.23
CA ARG A 68 -7.74 -16.26 3.77
C ARG A 68 -8.36 -16.97 4.96
N GLU A 69 -9.41 -16.34 5.44
CA GLU A 69 -10.48 -16.86 6.30
C GLU A 69 -11.11 -18.21 5.94
N ALA A 70 -10.42 -19.35 5.96
CA ALA A 70 -11.17 -20.62 5.91
C ALA A 70 -11.85 -20.97 7.26
N ASP A 71 -11.35 -20.45 8.39
CA ASP A 71 -11.70 -20.95 9.74
C ASP A 71 -12.51 -19.98 10.63
N ILE A 72 -12.53 -18.66 10.39
CA ILE A 72 -13.43 -17.74 11.14
C ILE A 72 -14.92 -17.92 10.79
N ILE A 73 -15.26 -18.55 9.65
CA ILE A 73 -16.66 -18.73 9.20
C ILE A 73 -17.38 -19.90 9.93
N SER A 74 -16.74 -20.59 10.89
CA SER A 74 -17.44 -21.60 11.69
C SER A 74 -18.00 -21.09 13.03
N SER A 75 -17.58 -19.93 13.56
CA SER A 75 -17.82 -19.69 15.00
C SER A 75 -18.49 -18.39 15.42
N PHE A 76 -18.46 -17.27 14.70
CA PHE A 76 -19.15 -16.07 15.22
C PHE A 76 -19.72 -15.15 14.13
N LEU A 77 -21.06 -15.08 14.08
CA LEU A 77 -21.93 -14.11 13.39
C LEU A 77 -22.34 -14.38 11.92
N LEU A 78 -23.36 -15.22 11.83
CA LEU A 78 -24.30 -15.43 10.73
C LEU A 78 -25.23 -14.21 10.41
N ILE A 79 -24.86 -12.95 10.68
CA ILE A 79 -25.77 -11.80 10.46
C ILE A 79 -25.10 -10.53 9.88
N ILE A 80 -23.99 -10.63 9.14
CA ILE A 80 -23.56 -9.52 8.26
C ILE A 80 -22.97 -10.11 6.98
N PRO A 81 -23.52 -9.83 5.78
CA PRO A 81 -22.89 -10.23 4.53
C PRO A 81 -21.72 -9.28 4.27
N ILE A 82 -20.57 -9.55 4.89
CA ILE A 82 -19.33 -8.89 4.51
C ILE A 82 -18.87 -9.61 3.25
N HIS A 83 -19.00 -8.95 2.09
CA HIS A 83 -18.38 -9.41 0.86
C HIS A 83 -16.85 -9.41 1.04
N SER A 84 -16.27 -10.48 1.55
CA SER A 84 -14.96 -11.04 1.20
C SER A 84 -14.46 -11.95 2.32
N ASP A 85 -14.17 -13.21 2.00
CA ASP A 85 -13.50 -14.19 2.88
C ASP A 85 -12.01 -13.84 3.14
N VAL A 86 -11.68 -12.55 3.09
CA VAL A 86 -10.33 -12.03 3.01
C VAL A 86 -10.18 -10.83 3.94
N GLN A 87 -9.33 -10.98 4.95
CA GLN A 87 -8.98 -9.89 5.87
C GLN A 87 -7.58 -9.37 5.52
N ASN A 88 -7.52 -8.12 5.05
CA ASN A 88 -6.25 -7.45 4.77
C ASN A 88 -5.57 -7.02 6.07
N PHE A 89 -4.25 -7.13 6.13
CA PHE A 89 -3.45 -6.72 7.28
C PHE A 89 -2.08 -6.17 6.84
N GLY A 90 -1.28 -5.70 7.81
CA GLY A 90 0.08 -5.23 7.57
C GLY A 90 0.16 -3.85 6.89
N GLN A 91 1.29 -3.54 6.29
CA GLN A 91 1.53 -2.28 5.60
C GLN A 91 1.61 -2.53 4.09
N PRO A 92 0.68 -2.00 3.29
CA PRO A 92 0.77 -2.13 1.84
C PRO A 92 1.93 -1.31 1.30
N PHE A 93 2.47 -1.70 0.17
CA PHE A 93 3.61 -1.02 -0.47
C PHE A 93 3.52 -1.12 -1.99
N PHE A 94 4.38 -0.37 -2.67
CA PHE A 94 4.52 -0.44 -4.11
C PHE A 94 5.67 -1.37 -4.47
N LEU A 95 5.45 -2.20 -5.48
CA LEU A 95 6.47 -3.05 -6.06
C LEU A 95 6.69 -2.64 -7.52
N VAL A 96 7.94 -2.43 -7.90
CA VAL A 96 8.34 -2.28 -9.31
C VAL A 96 8.61 -3.66 -9.87
N ILE A 97 8.01 -3.98 -11.01
CA ILE A 97 8.26 -5.18 -11.78
C ILE A 97 8.91 -4.77 -13.09
N ARG A 98 10.11 -5.30 -13.36
CA ARG A 98 10.83 -5.08 -14.62
C ARG A 98 10.62 -6.25 -15.58
N VAL A 99 10.72 -5.98 -16.87
CA VAL A 99 10.43 -6.98 -17.94
C VAL A 99 11.28 -8.24 -17.84
N ASN A 100 12.52 -8.13 -17.36
CA ASN A 100 13.47 -9.24 -17.30
C ASN A 100 13.62 -9.81 -15.88
N GLU A 101 12.77 -9.40 -14.94
CA GLU A 101 12.78 -9.95 -13.58
C GLU A 101 11.90 -11.19 -13.49
N THR A 102 12.40 -12.22 -12.81
CA THR A 102 11.61 -13.40 -12.48
C THR A 102 11.00 -13.24 -11.09
N LEU A 103 9.93 -13.96 -10.79
CA LEU A 103 9.29 -13.90 -9.47
C LEU A 103 10.26 -14.29 -8.33
N ALA A 104 11.23 -15.16 -8.61
CA ALA A 104 12.27 -15.53 -7.63
C ALA A 104 13.25 -14.39 -7.30
N ALA A 105 13.34 -13.37 -8.15
CA ALA A 105 14.14 -12.18 -7.91
C ALA A 105 13.38 -11.10 -7.12
N VAL A 106 12.06 -11.26 -6.95
CA VAL A 106 11.21 -10.40 -6.11
C VAL A 106 11.37 -10.91 -4.68
N ASN A 107 12.14 -10.18 -3.87
CA ASN A 107 12.46 -10.53 -2.48
C ASN A 107 11.75 -9.58 -1.51
#